data_AF-A0A6I1ZJU8-F1
#
_entry.id   AF-A0A6I1ZJU8-F1
#
_cell.length_a   1.000
_cell.length_b   1.000
_cell.length_c   1.000
_cell.angle_alpha   90.00
_cell.angle_beta   90.00
_cell.angle_gamma   90.00
#
_symmetry.space_group_name_H-M   'P 1'
#
loop_
_entity.id
_entity.type
_entity.pdbx_description
1 polymer ?
#
loop_
_entity_poly.entity_id
_entity_poly.type
_entity_poly.pdbx_seq_one_letter_code
_entity_poly.pdbx_strand_id
1 'polypeptide(L)'
;TMIYERTHTRQIADYGGLAGLMPRYAAVFIIVTLASIGLPGLNGFVGEFLIIVGSFSTQPAAAVLAVVGVILSAIYMLWLVHRVFFGPPTVAISGGEEAGRVSRLIDLTRREWAVMLPVLAMIVMLGVYPQPFLKRIEPSVATLVNNYRQAVAPAETAQADMQTTINYEEDK
;
A
#
# COMPACT_ATOMS: atom_id res chain seq x y z
N THR A 1 16.54 -6.41 -7.22
CA THR A 1 15.18 -6.93 -7.45
C THR A 1 15.27 -8.03 -8.47
N MET A 2 14.55 -9.14 -8.28
CA MET A 2 14.65 -10.32 -9.18
C MET A 2 14.48 -9.94 -10.67
N ILE A 3 13.64 -8.95 -10.98
CA ILE A 3 13.46 -8.47 -12.35
C ILE A 3 14.72 -7.77 -12.88
N TYR A 4 15.34 -6.88 -12.09
CA TYR A 4 16.57 -6.17 -12.47
C TYR A 4 17.76 -7.11 -12.66
N GLU A 5 17.87 -8.17 -11.85
CA GLU A 5 18.92 -9.17 -12.01
C GLU A 5 18.83 -9.92 -13.36
N ARG A 6 17.64 -9.94 -13.96
CA ARG A 6 17.38 -10.64 -15.22
C ARG A 6 17.36 -9.70 -16.41
N THR A 7 16.89 -8.47 -16.25
CA THR A 7 16.72 -7.49 -17.34
C THR A 7 17.79 -6.41 -17.36
N HIS A 8 18.51 -6.17 -16.24
CA HIS A 8 19.51 -5.12 -16.04
C HIS A 8 19.04 -3.68 -16.38
N THR A 9 17.75 -3.47 -16.64
CA THR A 9 17.13 -2.17 -16.89
C THR A 9 16.18 -1.78 -15.75
N ARG A 10 16.10 -0.48 -15.46
CA ARG A 10 15.13 0.10 -14.52
C ARG A 10 14.08 0.96 -15.21
N GLN A 11 14.17 1.13 -16.53
CA GLN A 11 13.26 1.99 -17.26
C GLN A 11 11.94 1.27 -17.52
N ILE A 12 10.83 1.84 -17.02
CA ILE A 12 9.48 1.29 -17.23
C ILE A 12 9.15 1.18 -18.73
N ALA A 13 9.69 2.07 -19.56
CA ALA A 13 9.49 2.07 -21.01
C ALA A 13 10.05 0.82 -21.71
N ASP A 14 11.05 0.17 -21.13
CA ASP A 14 11.68 -1.03 -21.69
C ASP A 14 10.90 -2.31 -21.36
N TYR A 15 9.95 -2.23 -20.43
CA TYR A 15 9.12 -3.36 -20.02
C TYR A 15 7.83 -3.44 -20.83
N GLY A 16 7.49 -4.64 -21.27
CA GLY A 16 6.24 -4.97 -21.94
C GLY A 16 6.10 -6.48 -22.09
N GLY A 17 4.88 -7.00 -21.99
CA GLY A 17 4.59 -8.43 -22.24
C GLY A 17 5.25 -9.43 -21.29
N LEU A 18 5.70 -8.99 -20.10
CA LEU A 18 6.44 -9.84 -19.16
C LEU A 18 5.62 -11.04 -18.66
N ALA A 19 4.28 -10.93 -18.63
CA ALA A 19 3.42 -12.05 -18.24
C ALA A 19 3.54 -13.27 -19.17
N GLY A 20 3.88 -13.07 -20.45
CA GLY A 20 4.11 -14.17 -21.38
C GLY A 20 5.43 -14.92 -21.15
N LEU A 21 6.41 -14.25 -20.54
CA LEU A 21 7.76 -14.79 -20.31
C LEU A 21 7.93 -15.34 -18.89
N MET A 22 7.38 -14.67 -17.87
CA MET A 22 7.45 -15.05 -16.46
C MET A 22 6.05 -15.02 -15.82
N PRO A 23 5.15 -15.93 -16.20
CA PRO A 23 3.75 -15.90 -15.75
C PRO A 23 3.59 -16.07 -14.24
N ARG A 24 4.45 -16.86 -13.57
CA ARG A 24 4.36 -17.05 -12.11
C ARG A 24 4.78 -15.79 -11.38
N TYR A 25 5.88 -15.18 -11.80
CA TYR A 25 6.30 -13.87 -11.28
C TYR A 25 5.21 -12.81 -11.47
N ALA A 26 4.60 -12.77 -12.66
CA ALA A 26 3.50 -11.84 -12.95
C ALA A 26 2.31 -12.03 -12.00
N ALA A 27 1.89 -13.27 -11.75
CA ALA A 27 0.81 -13.57 -10.81
C ALA A 27 1.14 -13.09 -9.38
N VAL A 28 2.34 -13.39 -8.88
CA VAL A 28 2.79 -12.93 -7.56
C VAL A 28 2.81 -11.41 -7.49
N PHE A 29 3.38 -10.75 -8.50
CA PHE A 29 3.45 -9.28 -8.54
C PHE A 29 2.06 -8.67 -8.52
N ILE A 30 1.13 -9.17 -9.35
CA ILE A 30 -0.25 -8.69 -9.39
C ILE A 30 -0.92 -8.84 -8.03
N ILE A 31 -0.78 -9.99 -7.35
CA ILE A 31 -1.36 -10.19 -6.00
C ILE A 31 -0.80 -9.17 -5.01
N VAL A 32 0.51 -8.93 -5.02
CA VAL A 32 1.15 -7.94 -4.14
C VAL A 32 0.68 -6.53 -4.48
N THR A 33 0.57 -6.17 -5.75
CA THR A 33 0.04 -4.86 -6.16
C THR A 33 -1.42 -4.69 -5.72
N LEU A 34 -2.26 -5.72 -5.90
CA LEU A 34 -3.65 -5.71 -5.43
C LEU A 34 -3.72 -5.53 -3.91
N ALA A 35 -2.80 -6.16 -3.17
CA ALA A 35 -2.69 -5.96 -1.73
C ALA A 35 -2.31 -4.52 -1.38
N SER A 36 -1.38 -3.90 -2.13
CA SER A 36 -0.94 -2.52 -1.92
C SER A 36 -1.98 -1.45 -2.24
N ILE A 37 -2.89 -1.70 -3.18
CA ILE A 37 -3.97 -0.74 -3.53
C ILE A 37 -5.24 -0.93 -2.70
N GLY A 38 -5.20 -1.81 -1.70
CA GLY A 38 -6.32 -2.01 -0.79
C GLY A 38 -7.46 -2.86 -1.36
N LEU A 39 -7.19 -3.91 -2.16
CA LEU A 39 -8.23 -4.83 -2.59
C LEU A 39 -8.89 -5.52 -1.36
N PRO A 40 -10.24 -5.53 -1.28
CA PRO A 40 -10.94 -6.23 -0.20
C PRO A 40 -10.52 -7.71 -0.09
N GLY A 41 -10.26 -8.16 1.13
CA GLY A 41 -9.78 -9.52 1.41
C GLY A 41 -8.25 -9.66 1.45
N LEU A 42 -7.49 -8.60 1.15
CA LEU A 42 -6.03 -8.54 1.34
C LEU A 42 -5.67 -7.58 2.48
N ASN A 43 -4.44 -7.70 2.99
CA ASN A 43 -3.99 -6.98 4.18
C ASN A 43 -4.04 -5.44 4.05
N GLY A 44 -3.76 -4.87 2.87
CA GLY A 44 -3.75 -3.42 2.68
C GLY A 44 -5.12 -2.78 2.90
N PHE A 45 -6.20 -3.46 2.51
CA PHE A 45 -7.57 -2.96 2.70
C PHE A 45 -7.89 -2.76 4.19
N VAL A 46 -7.54 -3.74 5.03
CA VAL A 46 -7.84 -3.68 6.47
C VAL A 46 -7.20 -2.47 7.12
N GLY A 47 -5.94 -2.19 6.78
CA GLY A 47 -5.21 -1.03 7.32
C GLY A 47 -5.80 0.30 6.86
N GLU A 48 -5.98 0.46 5.55
CA GLU A 48 -6.52 1.70 4.97
C GLU A 48 -7.95 1.98 5.45
N PHE A 49 -8.80 0.95 5.51
CA PHE A 49 -10.17 1.08 5.99
C PHE A 49 -10.23 1.55 7.45
N LEU A 50 -9.43 0.94 8.34
CA LEU A 50 -9.38 1.33 9.75
C LEU A 50 -8.87 2.76 9.93
N ILE A 51 -7.89 3.19 9.13
CA ILE A 51 -7.39 4.57 9.15
C ILE A 51 -8.50 5.54 8.75
N ILE A 52 -9.19 5.29 7.63
CA ILE A 52 -10.25 6.17 7.13
C ILE A 52 -11.40 6.27 8.14
N VAL A 53 -11.88 5.14 8.69
CA VAL A 53 -12.96 5.14 9.68
C VAL A 53 -12.55 5.85 10.97
N GLY A 54 -11.31 5.65 11.43
CA GLY A 54 -10.77 6.33 12.61
C GLY A 54 -10.66 7.85 12.39
N SER A 55 -10.10 8.26 11.26
CA SER A 55 -9.93 9.68 10.90
C SER A 55 -11.26 10.39 10.61
N PHE A 56 -12.27 9.69 10.10
CA PHE A 56 -13.57 10.29 9.79
C PHE A 56 -14.27 10.81 11.06
N SER A 57 -14.00 10.21 12.22
CA SER A 57 -14.60 10.64 13.50
C SER A 57 -14.05 11.97 14.03
N THR A 58 -12.84 12.36 13.63
CA THR A 58 -12.18 13.58 14.13
C THR A 58 -12.04 14.65 13.05
N GLN A 59 -11.65 14.27 11.83
CA GLN A 59 -11.39 15.20 10.72
C GLN A 59 -11.95 14.65 9.39
N PRO A 60 -13.26 14.81 9.13
CA PRO A 60 -13.91 14.27 7.93
C PRO A 60 -13.28 14.78 6.61
N ALA A 61 -12.89 16.06 6.55
CA ALA A 61 -12.27 16.64 5.36
C ALA A 61 -10.93 15.97 5.01
N ALA A 62 -10.11 15.66 6.02
CA ALA A 62 -8.85 14.95 5.81
C ALA A 62 -9.09 13.50 5.39
N ALA A 63 -10.10 12.84 5.95
CA ALA A 63 -10.49 11.48 5.54
C ALA A 63 -10.94 11.44 4.06
N VAL A 64 -11.71 12.42 3.59
CA VAL A 64 -12.09 12.54 2.17
C VAL A 64 -10.87 12.71 1.29
N LEU A 65 -9.92 13.57 1.68
CA LEU A 65 -8.67 13.75 0.94
C LEU A 65 -7.83 12.47 0.91
N ALA A 66 -7.78 11.71 2.00
CA ALA A 66 -7.09 10.42 2.06
C ALA A 66 -7.71 9.41 1.07
N VAL A 67 -9.05 9.35 0.99
CA VAL A 67 -9.74 8.48 0.02
C VAL A 67 -9.37 8.83 -1.42
N VAL A 68 -9.29 10.13 -1.76
CA VAL A 68 -8.83 10.56 -3.09
C VAL A 68 -7.41 10.09 -3.37
N GLY A 69 -6.51 10.20 -2.38
CA GLY A 69 -5.14 9.69 -2.48
C GLY A 69 -5.07 8.18 -2.74
N VAL A 70 -5.91 7.39 -2.07
CA VAL A 70 -6.01 5.93 -2.29
C VAL A 70 -6.47 5.64 -3.72
N ILE A 71 -7.47 6.36 -4.23
CA ILE A 71 -7.96 6.18 -5.62
C ILE A 71 -6.85 6.49 -6.63
N LEU A 72 -6.12 7.60 -6.45
CA LEU A 72 -5.01 7.96 -7.35
C LEU A 72 -3.88 6.92 -7.31
N SER A 73 -3.55 6.41 -6.13
CA SER A 73 -2.58 5.31 -5.96
C SER A 73 -3.02 4.06 -6.72
N ALA A 74 -4.29 3.67 -6.61
CA ALA A 74 -4.84 2.52 -7.30
C ALA A 74 -4.78 2.68 -8.83
N ILE A 75 -5.15 3.85 -9.35
CA ILE A 75 -5.08 4.16 -10.79
C ILE A 75 -3.63 4.01 -11.30
N TYR A 76 -2.67 4.61 -10.60
CA TYR A 76 -1.26 4.54 -10.99
C TYR A 76 -0.73 3.10 -10.98
N MET A 77 -1.02 2.33 -9.94
CA MET A 77 -0.57 0.95 -9.79
C MET A 77 -1.17 0.02 -10.84
N LEU A 78 -2.47 0.16 -11.15
CA LEU A 78 -3.13 -0.62 -12.19
C LEU A 78 -2.58 -0.27 -13.58
N TRP A 79 -2.35 1.02 -13.84
CA TRP A 79 -1.69 1.46 -15.07
C TRP A 79 -0.29 0.87 -15.22
N LEU A 80 0.50 0.84 -14.13
CA LEU A 80 1.84 0.25 -14.11
C LEU A 80 1.80 -1.25 -14.38
N VAL A 81 0.89 -1.99 -13.74
CA VAL A 81 0.73 -3.43 -13.97
C VAL A 81 0.38 -3.69 -15.44
N HIS A 82 -0.57 -2.94 -15.99
CA HIS A 82 -0.93 -3.06 -17.39
C HIS A 82 0.27 -2.82 -18.32
N ARG A 83 1.02 -1.74 -18.09
CA ARG A 83 2.19 -1.36 -18.90
C ARG A 83 3.32 -2.40 -18.86
N VAL A 84 3.64 -2.93 -17.68
CA VAL A 84 4.81 -3.80 -17.47
C VAL A 84 4.53 -5.24 -17.87
N PHE A 85 3.34 -5.76 -17.55
CA PHE A 85 3.05 -7.19 -17.69
C PHE A 85 2.27 -7.53 -18.96
N PHE A 86 1.46 -6.60 -19.46
CA PHE A 86 0.58 -6.83 -20.61
C PHE A 86 1.11 -6.08 -21.85
N GLY A 87 0.59 -6.42 -23.03
CA GLY A 87 1.04 -5.87 -24.32
C GLY A 87 2.16 -6.69 -25.00
N PRO A 88 2.59 -6.27 -26.20
CA PRO A 88 3.65 -6.97 -26.94
C PRO A 88 5.01 -6.82 -26.23
N PRO A 89 5.86 -7.86 -26.23
CA PRO A 89 7.15 -7.80 -25.57
C PRO A 89 8.11 -6.85 -26.31
N THR A 90 8.65 -5.87 -25.57
CA THR A 90 9.56 -4.83 -26.10
C THR A 90 10.85 -5.44 -26.66
N VAL A 91 11.47 -4.80 -27.66
CA VAL A 91 12.71 -5.26 -28.34
C VAL A 91 13.88 -5.53 -27.38
N ALA A 92 13.97 -4.75 -26.28
CA ALA A 92 14.93 -4.95 -25.19
C ALA A 92 14.74 -6.30 -24.46
N ILE A 93 13.55 -6.88 -24.57
CA ILE A 93 13.15 -8.16 -23.97
C ILE A 93 13.01 -9.25 -25.05
N SER A 94 12.80 -8.91 -26.32
CA SER A 94 12.34 -9.84 -27.36
C SER A 94 13.29 -10.18 -28.53
N GLY A 95 14.44 -9.53 -28.77
CA GLY A 95 15.29 -10.04 -29.87
C GLY A 95 16.25 -9.14 -30.67
N GLY A 96 16.63 -7.92 -30.25
CA GLY A 96 17.67 -7.13 -30.95
C GLY A 96 19.10 -7.69 -30.84
N GLU A 97 20.12 -7.08 -31.45
CA GLU A 97 21.53 -7.57 -31.38
C GLU A 97 22.09 -7.72 -29.95
N GLU A 98 21.49 -7.06 -28.95
CA GLU A 98 21.76 -7.26 -27.51
C GLU A 98 20.94 -8.39 -26.85
N ALA A 99 19.98 -9.00 -27.56
CA ALA A 99 19.01 -9.97 -27.06
C ALA A 99 19.50 -11.42 -26.97
N GLY A 100 20.76 -11.69 -27.34
CA GLY A 100 21.41 -12.95 -26.98
C GLY A 100 21.41 -13.24 -25.48
N ARG A 101 21.14 -12.23 -24.63
CA ARG A 101 21.14 -12.34 -23.16
C ARG A 101 19.74 -12.51 -22.54
N VAL A 102 18.66 -12.08 -23.20
CA VAL A 102 17.31 -11.99 -22.58
C VAL A 102 16.37 -13.16 -22.94
N SER A 103 16.74 -13.97 -23.95
CA SER A 103 16.00 -15.19 -24.36
C SER A 103 15.89 -16.29 -23.29
N ARG A 104 16.50 -16.11 -22.09
CA ARG A 104 16.36 -17.02 -20.94
C ARG A 104 15.91 -16.27 -19.68
N LEU A 105 14.84 -15.50 -19.77
CA LEU A 105 14.09 -15.11 -18.58
C LEU A 105 13.50 -16.38 -17.96
N ILE A 106 14.27 -17.01 -17.07
CA ILE A 106 13.78 -18.11 -16.24
C ILE A 106 12.65 -17.52 -15.37
N ASP A 107 11.59 -18.25 -15.12
CA ASP A 107 10.56 -17.76 -14.18
C ASP A 107 11.08 -17.87 -12.72
N LEU A 108 10.18 -17.77 -11.74
CA LEU A 108 10.49 -17.97 -10.34
C LEU A 108 11.15 -19.33 -10.08
N THR A 109 12.36 -19.31 -9.53
CA THR A 109 13.10 -20.45 -9.02
C THR A 109 12.55 -20.89 -7.66
N ARG A 110 12.91 -22.12 -7.22
CA ARG A 110 12.45 -22.66 -5.92
C ARG A 110 12.84 -21.79 -4.72
N ARG A 111 14.01 -21.15 -4.77
CA ARG A 111 14.48 -20.25 -3.71
C ARG A 111 13.64 -18.97 -3.66
N GLU A 112 13.32 -18.41 -4.82
CA GLU A 112 12.48 -17.22 -4.94
C GLU A 112 11.06 -17.52 -4.44
N TRP A 113 10.52 -18.70 -4.75
CA TRP A 113 9.25 -19.17 -4.18
C TRP A 113 9.29 -19.28 -2.66
N ALA A 114 10.35 -19.85 -2.07
CA ALA A 114 10.48 -19.99 -0.62
C ALA A 114 10.43 -18.63 0.12
N VAL A 115 10.83 -17.54 -0.54
CA VAL A 115 10.75 -16.17 0.01
C VAL A 115 9.37 -15.55 -0.24
N MET A 116 8.77 -15.76 -1.42
CA MET A 116 7.48 -15.14 -1.78
C MET A 116 6.28 -15.79 -1.08
N LEU A 117 6.29 -17.11 -0.92
CA LEU A 117 5.18 -17.87 -0.33
C LEU A 117 4.80 -17.39 1.08
N PRO A 118 5.72 -17.21 2.05
CA PRO A 118 5.35 -16.72 3.38
C PRO A 118 4.80 -15.28 3.35
N VAL A 119 5.31 -14.43 2.46
CA VAL A 119 4.80 -13.06 2.29
C VAL A 119 3.38 -13.08 1.75
N LEU A 120 3.12 -13.87 0.70
CA LEU A 120 1.78 -14.04 0.13
C LEU A 120 0.80 -14.63 1.14
N ALA A 121 1.24 -15.63 1.90
CA ALA A 121 0.43 -16.22 2.97
C ALA A 121 0.06 -15.16 4.03
N MET A 122 1.00 -14.31 4.43
CA MET A 122 0.73 -13.21 5.37
C MET A 122 -0.22 -12.17 4.80
N ILE A 123 -0.08 -11.80 3.52
CA ILE A 123 -0.99 -10.85 2.84
C ILE A 123 -2.44 -11.35 2.92
N VAL A 124 -2.67 -12.63 2.59
CA VAL A 124 -4.02 -13.22 2.60
C VAL A 124 -4.51 -13.44 4.02
N MET A 125 -3.66 -13.97 4.90
CA MET A 125 -4.02 -14.24 6.31
C MET A 125 -4.46 -12.97 7.03
N LEU A 126 -3.71 -11.87 6.88
CA LEU A 126 -4.05 -10.59 7.49
C LEU A 126 -5.28 -9.94 6.83
N GLY A 127 -5.50 -10.16 5.54
CA GLY A 127 -6.68 -9.66 4.85
C GLY A 127 -7.97 -10.35 5.29
N VAL A 128 -7.94 -11.68 5.43
CA VAL A 128 -9.12 -12.49 5.77
C VAL A 128 -9.35 -12.54 7.28
N TYR A 129 -8.30 -12.66 8.08
CA TYR A 129 -8.39 -12.78 9.54
C TYR A 129 -7.38 -11.86 10.27
N PRO A 130 -7.62 -10.54 10.28
CA PRO A 130 -6.74 -9.56 10.93
C PRO A 130 -6.80 -9.58 12.47
N GLN A 131 -7.87 -10.14 13.05
CA GLN A 131 -8.19 -10.08 14.48
C GLN A 131 -7.04 -10.48 15.43
N PRO A 132 -6.25 -11.55 15.19
CA PRO A 132 -5.15 -11.92 16.09
C PRO A 132 -4.07 -10.84 16.21
N PHE A 133 -3.83 -10.09 15.14
CA PHE A 133 -2.85 -9.01 15.11
C PHE A 133 -3.42 -7.74 15.75
N LEU A 134 -4.67 -7.40 15.44
CA LEU A 134 -5.33 -6.23 16.02
C LEU A 134 -5.42 -6.34 17.56
N LYS A 135 -5.83 -7.50 18.08
CA LYS A 135 -5.92 -7.74 19.54
C LYS A 135 -4.57 -7.64 20.26
N ARG A 136 -3.46 -7.91 19.57
CA ARG A 136 -2.11 -7.76 20.14
C ARG A 136 -1.70 -6.30 20.26
N ILE A 137 -2.19 -5.43 19.38
CA ILE A 137 -1.80 -4.01 19.29
C ILE A 137 -2.77 -3.12 20.09
N GLU A 138 -4.04 -3.51 20.17
CA GLU A 138 -5.12 -2.81 20.86
C GLU A 138 -4.77 -2.31 22.28
N PRO A 139 -4.20 -3.10 23.20
CA PRO A 139 -3.92 -2.60 24.56
C PRO A 139 -2.88 -1.47 24.55
N SER A 140 -1.84 -1.57 23.72
CA SER A 140 -0.82 -0.52 23.60
C SER A 140 -1.42 0.76 23.00
N VAL A 141 -2.27 0.64 21.99
CA VAL A 141 -2.97 1.79 21.38
C VAL A 141 -3.92 2.43 22.38
N ALA A 142 -4.66 1.66 23.17
CA ALA A 142 -5.56 2.17 24.20
C ALA A 142 -4.80 3.00 25.25
N THR A 143 -3.63 2.53 25.71
CA THR A 143 -2.77 3.30 26.61
C THR A 143 -2.32 4.62 25.97
N LEU A 144 -1.88 4.60 24.70
CA LEU A 144 -1.46 5.80 23.98
C LEU A 144 -2.60 6.83 23.84
N VAL A 145 -3.80 6.38 23.47
CA VAL A 145 -4.98 7.25 23.34
C VAL A 145 -5.37 7.86 24.68
N ASN A 146 -5.35 7.07 25.77
CA ASN A 146 -5.66 7.57 27.11
C ASN A 146 -4.64 8.63 27.57
N ASN A 147 -3.35 8.40 27.35
CA ASN A 147 -2.31 9.35 27.68
C ASN A 147 -2.44 10.65 26.88
N TYR A 148 -2.74 10.55 25.58
CA TYR A 148 -2.99 11.73 24.73
C TYR A 148 -4.20 12.54 25.23
N ARG A 149 -5.32 11.89 25.53
CA ARG A 149 -6.52 12.55 26.08
C ARG A 149 -6.23 13.26 27.39
N GLN A 150 -5.45 12.66 28.29
CA GLN A 150 -5.08 13.29 29.56
C GLN A 150 -4.15 14.50 29.38
N ALA A 151 -3.26 14.47 28.38
CA ALA A 151 -2.36 15.58 28.10
C ALA A 151 -3.05 16.75 27.38
N VAL A 152 -4.05 16.47 26.54
CA VAL A 152 -4.74 17.49 25.71
C VAL A 152 -5.98 18.07 26.42
N ALA A 153 -6.70 17.29 27.23
CA ALA A 153 -7.89 17.76 27.92
C ALA A 153 -7.69 19.04 28.77
N PRO A 154 -6.56 19.25 29.49
CA PRO A 154 -6.30 20.50 30.20
C PRO A 154 -5.98 21.69 29.29
N ALA A 155 -5.44 21.43 28.09
CA ALA A 155 -5.06 22.47 27.13
C ALA A 155 -6.28 22.98 26.34
N GLU A 156 -7.22 22.10 25.99
CA GLU A 156 -8.46 22.47 25.29
C GLU A 156 -9.41 23.26 26.20
N THR A 157 -9.57 22.89 27.48
CA THR A 157 -10.36 23.69 28.44
C THR A 157 -9.73 25.05 28.70
N ALA A 158 -8.41 25.13 28.87
CA ALA A 158 -7.72 26.42 29.08
C ALA A 158 -7.86 27.36 27.87
N GLN A 159 -7.82 26.83 26.64
CA GLN A 159 -8.03 27.61 25.42
C GLN A 159 -9.49 28.04 25.25
N ALA A 160 -10.46 27.16 25.56
CA ALA A 160 -11.89 27.49 25.51
C ALA A 160 -12.27 28.56 26.55
N ASP A 161 -11.74 28.47 27.77
CA ASP A 161 -11.94 29.46 28.81
C ASP A 161 -11.34 30.81 28.41
N MET A 162 -10.11 30.82 27.87
CA MET A 162 -9.44 32.03 27.39
C MET A 162 -10.18 32.69 26.21
N GLN A 163 -10.70 31.91 25.27
CA GLN A 163 -11.49 32.44 24.14
C GLN A 163 -12.82 33.05 24.62
N THR A 164 -13.42 32.45 25.66
CA THR A 164 -14.66 32.94 26.26
C THR A 164 -14.44 34.29 26.96
N THR A 165 -13.34 34.45 27.71
CA THR A 165 -12.99 35.75 28.31
C THR A 165 -12.73 36.84 27.28
N ILE A 166 -12.01 36.54 26.20
CA ILE A 166 -11.73 37.51 25.12
C ILE A 166 -13.05 37.99 24.46
N ASN A 167 -13.98 37.06 24.17
CA ASN A 167 -15.28 37.42 23.59
C ASN A 167 -16.15 38.24 24.58
N TYR A 168 -16.03 38.01 25.89
CA TYR A 168 -16.72 38.81 26.92
C TYR A 168 -16.12 40.22 27.10
N GLU A 169 -14.85 40.43 26.75
CA GLU A 169 -14.19 41.74 26.80
C GLU A 169 -14.43 42.59 25.54
N GLU A 170 -14.67 41.97 24.38
CA GLU A 170 -15.04 42.71 23.15
C GLU A 170 -16.51 43.19 23.12
N ASP A 171 -17.40 42.58 23.90
CA ASP A 171 -18.84 42.91 23.94
C ASP A 171 -19.20 43.99 25.01
N LYS A 172 -18.19 44.67 25.57
CA LYS A 172 -18.32 45.79 26.53
C LYS A 172 -17.77 47.09 25.97
#